data_AF-A0A6B3GVA0-F1
#
_entry.id   AF-A0A6B3GVA0-F1
#
_cell.length_a   1.000
_cell.length_b   1.000
_cell.length_c   1.000
_cell.angle_alpha   90.00
_cell.angle_beta   90.00
_cell.angle_gamma   90.00
#
_symmetry.space_group_name_H-M   'P 1'
#
loop_
_entity.id
_entity.type
_entity.pdbx_description
1 polymer ?
#
loop_
_entity_poly.entity_id
_entity_poly.type
_entity_poly.pdbx_seq_one_letter_code
_entity_poly.pdbx_strand_id
1 'polypeptide(L)'
;VVYDGPLAARTAREVRGYHASISGVDERGRPYHALNPGTFYWAHATFFMLTVQVAERFGGGLTDAQRHTLFDEHVRWYALYGLSMKPVPGSWEEFQRYWDHMCADVLEDNRPTR
;
A
#
# COMPACT_ATOMS: atom_id res chain seq x y z
N VAL A 1 1.48 12.86 -5.73
CA VAL A 1 0.36 12.67 -4.76
C VAL A 1 0.63 13.36 -3.43
N VAL A 2 1.51 12.83 -2.56
CA VAL A 2 1.79 13.42 -1.23
C VAL A 2 2.32 14.86 -1.34
N TYR A 3 3.15 15.15 -2.35
CA TYR A 3 3.82 16.44 -2.51
C TYR A 3 3.14 17.42 -3.48
N ASP A 4 2.02 17.04 -4.10
CA ASP A 4 1.36 17.88 -5.12
C ASP A 4 0.35 18.90 -4.56
N GLY A 5 0.28 19.01 -3.22
CA GLY A 5 -0.60 19.96 -2.54
C GLY A 5 -2.05 19.91 -3.07
N PRO A 6 -2.64 21.03 -3.52
CA PRO A 6 -4.00 21.07 -4.05
C PRO A 6 -4.26 20.13 -5.24
N LEU A 7 -3.22 19.73 -5.98
CA LEU A 7 -3.33 18.83 -7.13
C LEU A 7 -3.28 17.35 -6.75
N ALA A 8 -3.05 17.01 -5.48
CA ALA A 8 -2.84 15.63 -5.01
C ALA A 8 -3.91 14.64 -5.50
N ALA A 9 -5.19 15.02 -5.44
CA ALA A 9 -6.29 14.17 -5.90
C ALA A 9 -6.30 13.95 -7.42
N ARG A 10 -5.85 14.95 -8.21
CA ARG A 10 -5.68 14.79 -9.66
C ARG A 10 -4.54 13.82 -9.94
N THR A 11 -3.37 14.06 -9.34
CA THR A 11 -2.21 13.18 -9.53
C THR A 11 -2.52 11.75 -9.10
N ALA A 12 -3.26 11.55 -8.01
CA ALA A 12 -3.64 10.21 -7.58
C ALA A 12 -4.47 9.48 -8.64
N ARG A 13 -5.42 10.17 -9.28
CA ARG A 13 -6.20 9.60 -10.39
C ARG A 13 -5.35 9.32 -11.63
N GLU A 14 -4.38 10.15 -11.94
CA GLU A 14 -3.44 9.93 -13.04
C GLU A 14 -2.56 8.70 -12.78
N VAL A 15 -1.98 8.59 -11.58
CA VAL A 15 -1.20 7.42 -11.16
C VAL A 15 -2.04 6.15 -11.23
N ARG A 16 -3.28 6.18 -10.72
CA ARG A 16 -4.22 5.06 -10.89
C ARG A 16 -4.45 4.75 -12.38
N GLY A 17 -4.61 5.77 -13.21
CA GLY A 17 -4.79 5.64 -14.66
C GLY A 17 -3.65 4.91 -15.35
N TYR A 18 -2.40 5.12 -14.93
CA TYR A 18 -1.24 4.39 -15.46
C TYR A 18 -1.31 2.87 -15.21
N HIS A 19 -2.08 2.43 -14.22
CA HIS A 19 -2.24 1.02 -13.89
C HIS A 19 -3.43 0.35 -14.60
N ALA A 20 -4.22 1.10 -15.38
CA ALA A 20 -5.47 0.59 -15.97
C ALA A 20 -5.27 -0.51 -17.01
N SER A 21 -4.14 -0.53 -17.73
CA SER A 21 -3.83 -1.55 -18.73
C SER A 21 -3.01 -2.72 -18.18
N ILE A 22 -2.59 -2.66 -16.91
CA ILE A 22 -1.68 -3.65 -16.32
C ILE A 22 -2.51 -4.83 -15.82
N SER A 23 -2.52 -5.91 -16.61
CA SER A 23 -3.22 -7.16 -16.31
C SER A 23 -2.53 -8.33 -16.99
N GLY A 24 -2.91 -9.55 -16.62
CA GLY A 24 -2.36 -10.76 -17.23
C GLY A 24 -2.81 -12.02 -16.52
N VAL A 25 -2.07 -13.10 -16.77
CA VAL A 25 -2.25 -14.40 -16.14
C VAL A 25 -0.90 -14.83 -15.58
N ASP A 26 -0.86 -15.29 -14.34
CA ASP A 26 0.37 -15.74 -13.69
C ASP A 26 0.79 -17.16 -14.12
N GLU A 27 1.93 -17.62 -13.61
CA GLU A 27 2.51 -18.93 -13.94
C GLU A 27 1.64 -20.13 -13.48
N ARG A 28 0.65 -19.90 -12.63
CA ARG A 28 -0.33 -20.90 -12.16
C ARG A 28 -1.66 -20.80 -12.91
N GLY A 29 -1.77 -19.93 -13.91
CA GLY A 29 -3.00 -19.73 -14.68
C GLY A 29 -4.03 -18.81 -14.01
N ARG A 30 -3.68 -18.09 -12.93
CA ARG A 30 -4.60 -17.18 -12.24
C ARG A 30 -4.61 -15.82 -12.93
N PRO A 31 -5.79 -15.24 -13.26
CA PRO A 31 -5.85 -13.89 -13.81
C PRO A 31 -5.52 -12.84 -12.73
N TYR A 32 -4.83 -11.78 -13.13
CA TYR A 32 -4.54 -10.63 -12.26
C TYR A 32 -4.81 -9.30 -12.97
N HIS A 33 -5.07 -8.26 -12.18
CA HIS A 33 -5.21 -6.89 -12.64
C HIS A 33 -4.64 -5.94 -11.59
N ALA A 34 -3.83 -4.96 -11.98
CA ALA A 34 -3.17 -4.05 -11.04
C ALA A 34 -4.17 -3.23 -10.21
N LEU A 35 -5.33 -2.88 -10.77
CA LEU A 35 -6.43 -2.21 -10.05
C LEU A 35 -7.33 -3.14 -9.22
N ASN A 36 -6.98 -4.42 -9.04
CA ASN A 36 -7.62 -5.22 -8.00
C ASN A 36 -7.38 -4.53 -6.64
N PRO A 37 -8.42 -4.25 -5.83
CA PRO A 37 -8.25 -3.47 -4.61
C PRO A 37 -7.23 -4.07 -3.63
N GLY A 38 -7.20 -5.40 -3.48
CA GLY A 38 -6.25 -6.07 -2.59
C GLY A 38 -4.81 -5.90 -3.08
N THR A 39 -4.57 -6.14 -4.38
CA THR A 39 -3.26 -5.97 -5.00
C THR A 39 -2.77 -4.52 -4.94
N PHE A 40 -3.63 -3.56 -5.27
CA PHE A 40 -3.25 -2.14 -5.26
C PHE A 40 -2.99 -1.64 -3.84
N TYR A 41 -3.82 -2.05 -2.86
CA TYR A 41 -3.60 -1.70 -1.46
C TYR A 41 -2.31 -2.31 -0.92
N TRP A 42 -1.99 -3.56 -1.25
CA TRP A 42 -0.73 -4.17 -0.85
C TRP A 42 0.48 -3.36 -1.33
N ALA A 43 0.50 -2.98 -2.61
CA ALA A 43 1.58 -2.14 -3.15
C ALA A 43 1.71 -0.82 -2.37
N HIS A 44 0.59 -0.14 -2.09
CA HIS A 44 0.57 1.09 -1.27
C HIS A 44 1.05 0.87 0.17
N ALA A 45 0.64 -0.23 0.80
CA ALA A 45 1.03 -0.58 2.16
C ALA A 45 2.55 -0.72 2.31
N THR A 46 3.24 -1.20 1.26
CA THR A 46 4.72 -1.27 1.28
C THR A 46 5.38 0.10 1.32
N PHE A 47 4.81 1.14 0.70
CA PHE A 47 5.34 2.52 0.79
C PHE A 47 5.23 3.07 2.21
N PHE A 48 4.10 2.82 2.86
CA PHE A 48 3.90 3.18 4.25
C PHE A 48 4.88 2.45 5.17
N MET A 49 4.98 1.12 5.05
CA MET A 49 5.88 0.33 5.90
C MET A 49 7.35 0.63 5.65
N LEU A 50 7.75 0.93 4.42
CA LEU A 50 9.08 1.46 4.15
C LEU A 50 9.36 2.73 4.96
N THR A 51 8.41 3.67 5.00
CA THR A 51 8.55 4.92 5.76
C THR A 51 8.70 4.66 7.25
N VAL A 52 7.87 3.77 7.82
CA VAL A 52 7.98 3.36 9.23
C VAL A 52 9.35 2.74 9.50
N GLN A 53 9.78 1.77 8.69
CA GLN A 53 11.04 1.06 8.88
C GLN A 53 12.26 1.99 8.76
N VAL A 54 12.22 2.97 7.86
CA VAL A 54 13.28 3.97 7.73
C VAL A 54 13.36 4.85 8.98
N ALA A 55 12.23 5.30 9.52
CA ALA A 55 12.21 6.08 10.75
C ALA A 55 12.72 5.28 11.95
N GLU A 56 12.34 4.00 12.07
CA GLU A 56 12.81 3.12 13.15
C GLU A 56 14.32 2.86 13.08
N ARG A 57 14.85 2.59 11.88
CA ARG A 57 16.25 2.18 11.72
C ARG A 57 17.23 3.34 11.62
N PHE A 58 16.78 4.48 11.09
CA PHE A 58 17.67 5.60 10.75
C PHE A 58 17.21 6.95 11.33
N GLY A 59 15.96 7.06 11.80
CA GLY A 59 15.38 8.29 12.33
C GLY A 59 15.34 8.40 13.86
N GLY A 60 15.86 7.41 14.58
CA GLY A 60 15.85 7.38 16.05
C GLY A 60 14.58 6.78 16.67
N GLY A 61 13.71 6.16 15.86
CA GLY A 61 12.48 5.54 16.33
C GLY A 61 11.25 6.45 16.23
N LEU A 62 10.07 5.83 16.28
CA LEU A 62 8.79 6.52 16.41
C LEU A 62 8.21 6.29 17.81
N THR A 63 7.43 7.24 18.31
CA THR A 63 6.51 6.99 19.42
C THR A 63 5.25 6.29 18.91
N ASP A 64 4.50 5.63 19.79
CA ASP A 64 3.23 5.00 19.40
C ASP A 64 2.26 6.02 18.79
N ALA A 65 2.12 7.19 19.40
CA ALA A 65 1.28 8.27 18.85
C ALA A 65 1.68 8.67 17.42
N GLN A 66 2.98 8.69 17.10
CA GLN A 66 3.46 8.96 15.75
C GLN A 66 3.15 7.82 14.79
N ARG A 67 3.25 6.54 15.21
CA ARG A 67 2.85 5.39 14.39
C ARG A 67 1.37 5.43 14.02
N HIS A 68 0.50 5.72 14.99
CA HIS A 68 -0.94 5.91 14.75
C HIS A 68 -1.21 7.09 13.81
N THR A 69 -0.53 8.22 14.00
CA THR A 69 -0.69 9.38 13.11
C THR A 69 -0.27 9.05 11.67
N LEU A 70 0.89 8.42 11.50
CA LEU A 70 1.38 8.00 10.19
C LEU A 70 0.44 6.97 9.54
N PHE A 71 -0.13 6.07 10.34
CA PHE A 71 -1.17 5.17 9.86
C PHE A 71 -2.38 5.96 9.35
N ASP A 72 -2.94 6.90 10.10
CA ASP A 72 -4.09 7.69 9.64
C ASP A 72 -3.75 8.52 8.38
N GLU A 73 -2.51 8.99 8.25
CA GLU A 73 -2.01 9.66 7.04
C GLU A 73 -1.93 8.73 5.84
N HIS A 74 -1.43 7.50 6.02
CA HIS A 74 -1.34 6.53 4.93
C HIS A 74 -2.73 6.12 4.40
N VAL A 75 -3.73 6.02 5.28
CA VAL A 75 -5.13 5.74 4.91
C VAL A 75 -5.69 6.89 4.08
N ARG A 76 -5.50 8.13 4.54
CA ARG A 76 -5.93 9.34 3.81
C ARG A 76 -5.27 9.43 2.44
N TRP A 77 -3.97 9.13 2.35
CA TRP A 77 -3.26 9.07 1.08
C TRP A 77 -3.86 8.00 0.15
N TYR A 78 -4.10 6.78 0.63
CA TYR A 78 -4.70 5.72 -0.19
C TYR A 78 -6.08 6.13 -0.74
N ALA A 79 -6.90 6.77 0.08
CA ALA A 79 -8.24 7.21 -0.31
C ALA A 79 -8.22 8.16 -1.53
N LEU A 80 -7.13 8.91 -1.75
CA LEU A 80 -6.99 9.80 -2.92
C LEU A 80 -7.00 9.04 -4.25
N TYR A 81 -6.60 7.77 -4.27
CA TYR A 81 -6.65 6.95 -5.50
C TYR A 81 -8.10 6.63 -5.92
N GLY A 82 -9.08 6.71 -5.00
CA GLY A 82 -10.48 6.45 -5.31
C GLY A 82 -10.76 4.99 -5.69
N LEU A 83 -10.01 4.06 -5.10
CA LEU A 83 -10.29 2.61 -5.14
C LEU A 83 -11.08 2.20 -3.90
N SER A 84 -11.55 0.95 -3.88
CA SER A 84 -12.25 0.41 -2.71
C SER A 84 -11.37 0.49 -1.45
N MET A 85 -11.97 0.92 -0.34
CA MET A 85 -11.36 0.93 1.00
C MET A 85 -11.51 -0.40 1.74
N LYS A 86 -12.25 -1.38 1.18
CA LYS A 86 -12.44 -2.70 1.80
C LYS A 86 -11.15 -3.41 2.25
N PRO A 87 -10.03 -3.38 1.50
CA PRO A 87 -8.80 -4.05 1.93
C PRO A 87 -8.01 -3.27 2.98
N VAL A 88 -8.38 -2.02 3.28
CA VAL A 88 -7.63 -1.15 4.19
C VAL A 88 -7.99 -1.51 5.64
N PRO A 89 -7.01 -1.87 6.49
CA PRO A 89 -7.21 -2.06 7.92
C PRO A 89 -7.81 -0.81 8.59
N GLY A 90 -8.58 -1.00 9.65
CA GLY A 90 -9.23 0.09 10.39
C GLY A 90 -8.35 0.74 11.46
N SER A 91 -7.20 0.15 11.78
CA SER A 91 -6.26 0.62 12.82
C SER A 91 -4.83 0.19 12.54
N TRP A 92 -3.88 0.82 13.23
CA TRP A 92 -2.46 0.43 13.19
C TRP A 92 -2.26 -1.03 13.61
N GLU A 93 -2.96 -1.50 14.64
CA GLU A 93 -2.87 -2.87 15.13
C GLU A 93 -3.45 -3.88 14.14
N GLU A 94 -4.58 -3.55 13.49
CA GLU A 94 -5.11 -4.35 12.39
C GLU A 94 -4.15 -4.39 11.21
N PHE A 95 -3.47 -3.27 10.94
CA PHE A 95 -2.47 -3.21 9.89
C PHE A 95 -1.27 -4.09 10.17
N GLN A 96 -0.75 -4.12 11.40
CA GLN A 96 0.34 -5.02 11.77
C GLN A 96 -0.04 -6.48 11.50
N ARG A 97 -1.25 -6.91 11.89
CA ARG A 97 -1.76 -8.25 11.59
C ARG A 97 -1.90 -8.52 10.09
N TYR A 98 -2.41 -7.54 9.34
CA TYR A 98 -2.51 -7.62 7.88
C TYR A 98 -1.12 -7.79 7.25
N TRP A 99 -0.15 -6.98 7.66
CA TRP A 99 1.22 -7.02 7.16
C TRP A 99 1.88 -8.37 7.43
N ASP A 100 1.78 -8.86 8.67
CA ASP A 100 2.34 -10.15 9.06
C ASP A 100 1.72 -11.30 8.25
N HIS A 101 0.39 -11.31 8.08
CA HIS A 101 -0.29 -12.29 7.24
C HIS A 101 0.15 -12.23 5.78
N MET A 102 0.23 -11.03 5.20
CA MET A 102 0.70 -10.87 3.82
C MET A 102 2.09 -11.46 3.65
N CYS A 103 3.02 -11.13 4.54
CA CYS A 103 4.40 -11.61 4.49
C CYS A 103 4.55 -13.11 4.76
N ALA A 104 3.78 -13.66 5.70
CA ALA A 104 3.92 -15.06 6.12
C ALA A 104 3.16 -16.05 5.21
N ASP A 105 1.99 -15.65 4.70
CA ASP A 105 1.03 -16.60 4.13
C ASP A 105 0.61 -16.29 2.68
N VAL A 106 0.79 -15.04 2.21
CA VAL A 106 0.23 -14.61 0.92
C VAL A 106 1.31 -14.43 -0.15
N LEU A 107 2.45 -13.85 0.20
CA LEU A 107 3.51 -13.59 -0.78
C LEU A 107 4.08 -14.91 -1.33
N GLU A 108 4.30 -14.92 -2.65
CA GLU A 108 4.90 -16.03 -3.36
C GLU A 108 6.18 -15.54 -4.06
N ASP A 109 7.22 -16.37 -4.03
CA ASP A 109 8.44 -16.15 -4.79
C ASP A 109 8.15 -16.26 -6.30
N ASN A 110 8.58 -15.26 -7.07
CA ASN A 110 8.43 -15.20 -8.51
C ASN A 110 9.72 -14.70 -9.18
N ARG A 111 9.82 -14.88 -10.51
CA ARG A 111 11.03 -14.51 -11.26
C ARG A 111 11.51 -13.06 -11.02
N PRO A 112 10.65 -12.03 -11.01
CA PRO A 112 11.04 -10.66 -10.67
C PRO A 112 11.68 -10.45 -9.28
N THR A 113 11.39 -11.31 -8.31
CA THR A 113 11.83 -11.14 -6.91
C THR A 113 12.98 -12.06 -6.50
N ARG A 114 13.56 -12.80 -7.45
CA ARG A 114 14.73 -13.68 -7.25
C ARG A 114 16.05 -13.01 -7.55
#